data_AF-A0AAE9YCZ2-F1
#
_entry.id   AF-A0AAE9YCZ2-F1
#
_cell.length_a   1.000
_cell.length_b   1.000
_cell.length_c   1.000
_cell.angle_alpha   90.00
_cell.angle_beta   90.00
_cell.angle_gamma   90.00
#
_symmetry.space_group_name_H-M   'P 1'
#
loop_
_entity.id
_entity.type
_entity.pdbx_description
1 polymer ?
#
loop_
_entity_poly.entity_id
_entity_poly.type
_entity_poly.pdbx_seq_one_letter_code
_entity_poly.pdbx_strand_id
1 'polypeptide(L)'
;MSVRLAGPDDLAAAQEVLGASGTALARMASRPDLRVVVAVEGGEVVGVAVVGPPRLDDDEAEVVALRGRGQDGLVAEAARQAADLGALRVRMPVGPWVPVPPAGDDLVDRFLRLAARAGLLASGTIGAAAGGPVSRKPDGSVSIDADAAADRVATEVFAELDVALLSEEHADPALARSDAPWIVVDPLDGTGNFLAGLPPWAFSAGLVAGGRVVAGFVMDMASGRRWSGAAGRGAWRDGRPIRPRPGSTTVVPTPPPGAAAPVPEGSRRLRITGCTAVDLCLVADGSAAVWHDLDRAGTHVHDVAGALGVLAGAGGVVLGPDGEDLPLRPDTGALIRFVAAADDDTARRLLAAHP
;
A
#
# COMPACT_ATOMS: atom_id res chain seq x y z
N MET A 1 -5.55 -11.33 28.49
CA MET A 1 -4.56 -10.37 27.97
C MET A 1 -4.65 -10.33 26.45
N SER A 2 -4.62 -9.16 25.84
CA SER A 2 -4.60 -8.98 24.37
C SER A 2 -3.34 -8.21 23.95
N VAL A 3 -2.79 -8.48 22.78
CA VAL A 3 -1.65 -7.73 22.22
C VAL A 3 -2.03 -7.16 20.86
N ARG A 4 -1.76 -5.86 20.65
CA ARG A 4 -2.16 -5.12 19.44
C ARG A 4 -1.32 -3.86 19.25
N LEU A 5 -1.42 -3.21 18.09
CA LEU A 5 -0.92 -1.86 17.92
C LEU A 5 -1.59 -0.86 18.87
N ALA A 6 -0.81 0.12 19.31
CA ALA A 6 -1.26 1.23 20.14
C ALA A 6 -2.17 2.17 19.33
N GLY A 7 -3.39 2.33 19.84
CA GLY A 7 -4.28 3.43 19.49
C GLY A 7 -3.86 4.73 20.20
N PRO A 8 -4.48 5.86 19.85
CA PRO A 8 -4.20 7.16 20.49
C PRO A 8 -4.30 7.12 22.02
N ASP A 9 -5.29 6.41 22.55
CA ASP A 9 -5.57 6.34 23.99
C ASP A 9 -4.54 5.49 24.76
N ASP A 10 -3.86 4.56 24.08
CA ASP A 10 -2.84 3.71 24.72
C ASP A 10 -1.50 4.44 24.90
N LEU A 11 -1.24 5.51 24.13
CA LEU A 11 0.07 6.14 24.07
C LEU A 11 0.48 6.73 25.42
N ALA A 12 -0.46 7.31 26.18
CA ALA A 12 -0.17 7.86 27.50
C ALA A 12 0.29 6.75 28.47
N ALA A 13 -0.46 5.65 28.57
CA ALA A 13 -0.11 4.53 29.43
C ALA A 13 1.17 3.82 28.96
N ALA A 14 1.40 3.72 27.64
CA ALA A 14 2.62 3.16 27.09
C ALA A 14 3.88 3.98 27.45
N GLN A 15 3.74 5.30 27.62
CA GLN A 15 4.85 6.16 28.08
C GLN A 15 5.26 5.84 29.51
N GLU A 16 4.28 5.64 30.39
CA GLU A 16 4.51 5.27 31.79
C GLU A 16 5.25 3.94 31.89
N VAL A 17 4.82 2.93 31.11
CA VAL A 17 5.48 1.61 31.07
C VAL A 17 6.91 1.70 30.52
N LEU A 18 7.16 2.55 29.52
CA LEU A 18 8.49 2.73 28.94
C LEU A 18 9.42 3.63 29.76
N GLY A 19 8.88 4.42 30.70
CA GLY A 19 9.62 5.51 31.36
C GLY A 19 10.08 6.58 30.36
N ALA A 20 9.33 6.80 29.29
CA ALA A 20 9.69 7.70 28.19
C ALA A 20 8.89 9.01 28.25
N SER A 21 9.43 10.09 27.68
CA SER A 21 8.69 11.35 27.51
C SER A 21 7.51 11.15 26.56
N GLY A 22 6.37 11.76 26.88
CA GLY A 22 5.18 11.60 26.06
C GLY A 22 5.26 12.19 24.66
N THR A 23 6.02 13.26 24.49
CA THR A 23 6.31 13.84 23.17
C THR A 23 7.16 12.91 22.30
N ALA A 24 8.03 12.08 22.90
CA ALA A 24 8.83 11.12 22.14
C ALA A 24 7.93 10.03 21.54
N LEU A 25 7.07 9.42 22.36
CA LEU A 25 6.19 8.35 21.88
C LEU A 25 5.12 8.86 20.90
N ALA A 26 4.59 10.06 21.11
CA ALA A 26 3.67 10.69 20.16
C ALA A 26 4.32 10.91 18.77
N ARG A 27 5.57 11.40 18.74
CA ARG A 27 6.34 11.54 17.50
C ARG A 27 6.56 10.18 16.83
N MET A 28 6.90 9.16 17.61
CA MET A 28 7.10 7.81 17.08
C MET A 28 5.81 7.22 16.51
N ALA A 29 4.68 7.39 17.19
CA ALA A 29 3.38 6.91 16.74
C ALA A 29 2.84 7.66 15.50
N SER A 30 3.38 8.84 15.19
CA SER A 30 3.06 9.59 13.96
C SER A 30 3.90 9.18 12.75
N ARG A 31 4.96 8.39 12.96
CA ARG A 31 5.86 7.96 11.90
C ARG A 31 5.34 6.68 11.21
N PRO A 32 5.14 6.69 9.89
CA PRO A 32 4.65 5.52 9.15
C PRO A 32 5.56 4.28 9.17
N ASP A 33 6.82 4.45 9.55
CA ASP A 33 7.85 3.41 9.59
C ASP A 33 8.17 2.90 11.01
N LEU A 34 7.41 3.36 12.01
CA LEU A 34 7.52 2.89 13.40
C LEU A 34 6.22 2.22 13.84
N ARG A 35 6.34 1.24 14.74
CA ARG A 35 5.19 0.55 15.33
C ARG A 35 5.32 0.52 16.85
N VAL A 36 4.26 0.94 17.53
CA VAL A 36 4.13 0.80 18.98
C VAL A 36 3.10 -0.29 19.24
N VAL A 37 3.52 -1.36 19.89
CA VAL A 37 2.70 -2.53 20.23
C VAL A 37 2.48 -2.52 21.74
N VAL A 38 1.25 -2.77 22.17
CA VAL A 38 0.86 -2.80 23.58
C VAL A 38 0.25 -4.14 23.96
N ALA A 39 0.57 -4.61 25.16
CA ALA A 39 -0.13 -5.69 25.84
C ALA A 39 -1.12 -5.08 26.82
N VAL A 40 -2.38 -5.50 26.74
CA VAL A 40 -3.49 -4.96 27.53
C VAL A 40 -4.13 -6.06 28.37
N GLU A 41 -4.31 -5.79 29.66
CA GLU A 41 -4.97 -6.67 30.62
C GLU A 41 -5.92 -5.84 31.50
N GLY A 42 -7.19 -6.25 31.60
CA GLY A 42 -8.18 -5.49 32.37
C GLY A 42 -8.47 -4.08 31.85
N GLY A 43 -8.07 -3.76 30.61
CA GLY A 43 -8.16 -2.41 30.04
C GLY A 43 -6.92 -1.54 30.26
N GLU A 44 -5.93 -2.01 31.02
CA GLU A 44 -4.69 -1.30 31.29
C GLU A 44 -3.55 -1.77 30.38
N VAL A 45 -2.70 -0.85 29.93
CA VAL A 45 -1.47 -1.19 29.21
C VAL A 45 -0.45 -1.70 30.21
N VAL A 46 -0.10 -2.98 30.10
CA VAL A 46 0.79 -3.68 31.05
C VAL A 46 2.16 -4.01 30.44
N GLY A 47 2.32 -3.82 29.13
CA GLY A 47 3.56 -4.05 28.41
C GLY A 47 3.59 -3.34 27.07
N VAL A 48 4.80 -3.02 26.60
CA VAL A 48 5.02 -2.23 25.38
C VAL A 48 6.22 -2.78 24.62
N ALA A 49 6.10 -2.84 23.29
CA ALA A 49 7.20 -3.02 22.36
C ALA A 49 7.21 -1.90 21.32
N VAL A 50 8.41 -1.46 20.92
CA VAL A 50 8.59 -0.50 19.83
C VAL A 50 9.40 -1.16 18.73
N VAL A 51 8.82 -1.28 17.55
CA VAL A 51 9.49 -1.79 16.35
C VAL A 51 10.01 -0.61 15.52
N GLY A 52 11.31 -0.63 15.27
CA GLY A 52 12.03 0.29 14.40
C GLY A 52 11.82 -0.01 12.92
N PRO A 53 12.16 0.94 12.02
CA PRO A 53 12.14 0.67 10.60
C PRO A 53 13.16 -0.43 10.25
N PRO A 54 12.90 -1.26 9.22
CA PRO A 54 13.89 -2.21 8.74
C PRO A 54 15.09 -1.49 8.12
N ARG A 55 16.26 -2.12 8.24
CA ARG A 55 17.51 -1.69 7.58
C ARG A 55 17.55 -2.27 6.17
N LEU A 56 17.88 -1.44 5.19
CA LEU A 56 17.96 -1.84 3.78
C LEU A 56 19.11 -2.84 3.51
N ASP A 57 20.20 -2.76 4.28
CA ASP A 57 21.41 -3.54 4.00
C ASP A 57 21.36 -4.99 4.53
N ASP A 58 20.53 -5.26 5.54
CA ASP A 58 20.60 -6.52 6.31
C ASP A 58 19.27 -7.29 6.39
N ASP A 59 18.19 -6.80 5.77
CA ASP A 59 16.82 -7.39 5.82
C ASP A 59 16.19 -7.45 7.23
N GLU A 60 16.62 -6.55 8.11
CA GLU A 60 16.43 -6.65 9.56
C GLU A 60 15.65 -5.46 10.14
N ALA A 61 14.64 -5.74 10.97
CA ALA A 61 14.06 -4.74 11.87
C ALA A 61 14.62 -4.91 13.30
N GLU A 62 14.58 -3.83 14.08
CA GLU A 62 14.98 -3.85 15.48
C GLU A 62 13.79 -3.49 16.38
N VAL A 63 13.50 -4.33 17.37
CA VAL A 63 12.69 -3.88 18.50
C VAL A 63 13.60 -3.06 19.40
N VAL A 64 13.39 -1.74 19.41
CA VAL A 64 14.24 -0.79 20.15
C VAL A 64 13.86 -0.69 21.63
N ALA A 65 12.66 -1.16 22.00
CA ALA A 65 12.22 -1.27 23.39
C ALA A 65 11.25 -2.43 23.56
N LEU A 66 11.39 -3.18 24.66
CA LEU A 66 10.47 -4.23 25.11
C LEU A 66 10.40 -4.19 26.64
N ARG A 67 9.26 -3.78 27.21
CA ARG A 67 9.07 -3.57 28.66
C ARG A 67 7.71 -4.08 29.12
N GLY A 68 7.61 -4.42 30.39
CA GLY A 68 6.37 -4.85 31.05
C GLY A 68 6.04 -6.33 30.87
N ARG A 69 4.78 -6.68 31.15
CA ARG A 69 4.25 -8.06 31.13
C ARG A 69 3.80 -8.47 29.73
N GLY A 70 3.66 -9.77 29.50
CA GLY A 70 3.16 -10.32 28.23
C GLY A 70 4.19 -10.36 27.10
N GLN A 71 5.47 -10.56 27.43
CA GLN A 71 6.58 -10.48 26.47
C GLN A 71 6.42 -11.41 25.27
N ASP A 72 5.99 -12.65 25.45
CA ASP A 72 5.83 -13.59 24.32
C ASP A 72 4.84 -13.07 23.26
N GLY A 73 3.72 -12.51 23.71
CA GLY A 73 2.73 -11.89 22.82
C GLY A 73 3.24 -10.62 22.16
N LEU A 74 3.98 -9.78 22.91
CA LEU A 74 4.63 -8.58 22.37
C LEU A 74 5.67 -8.91 21.30
N VAL A 75 6.48 -9.95 21.53
CA VAL A 75 7.48 -10.44 20.57
C VAL A 75 6.80 -10.95 19.30
N ALA A 76 5.75 -11.77 19.43
CA ALA A 76 5.02 -12.31 18.28
C ALA A 76 4.33 -11.21 17.46
N GLU A 77 3.73 -10.21 18.11
CA GLU A 77 3.11 -9.08 17.41
C GLU A 77 4.17 -8.15 16.81
N ALA A 78 5.27 -7.87 17.52
CA ALA A 78 6.38 -7.09 16.97
C ALA A 78 6.98 -7.74 15.72
N ALA A 79 7.09 -9.07 15.70
CA ALA A 79 7.50 -9.84 14.53
C ALA A 79 6.54 -9.66 13.34
N ARG A 80 5.22 -9.75 13.56
CA ARG A 80 4.22 -9.46 12.51
C ARG A 80 4.36 -8.03 11.98
N GLN A 81 4.46 -7.07 12.87
CA GLN A 81 4.62 -5.65 12.51
C GLN A 81 5.93 -5.37 11.77
N ALA A 82 7.00 -6.11 12.06
CA ALA A 82 8.25 -6.03 11.30
C ALA A 82 8.10 -6.60 9.88
N ALA A 83 7.36 -7.70 9.72
CA ALA A 83 7.07 -8.28 8.39
C ALA A 83 6.23 -7.31 7.53
N ASP A 84 5.25 -6.63 8.13
CA ASP A 84 4.43 -5.60 7.46
C ASP A 84 5.26 -4.38 7.01
N LEU A 85 6.45 -4.19 7.59
CA LEU A 85 7.41 -3.17 7.17
C LEU A 85 8.42 -3.67 6.12
N GLY A 86 8.41 -4.98 5.80
CA GLY A 86 9.29 -5.61 4.81
C GLY A 86 10.52 -6.32 5.38
N ALA A 87 10.63 -6.47 6.71
CA ALA A 87 11.74 -7.22 7.32
C ALA A 87 11.57 -8.74 7.20
N LEU A 88 12.68 -9.48 7.20
CA LEU A 88 12.70 -10.96 7.26
C LEU A 88 12.98 -11.51 8.66
N ARG A 89 13.51 -10.66 9.53
CA ARG A 89 13.74 -10.99 10.93
C ARG A 89 13.75 -9.74 11.78
N VAL A 90 13.51 -9.93 13.07
CA VAL A 90 13.49 -8.87 14.06
C VAL A 90 14.45 -9.17 15.20
N ARG A 91 15.30 -8.21 15.58
CA ARG A 91 16.17 -8.32 16.75
C ARG A 91 15.49 -7.77 17.98
N MET A 92 15.42 -8.59 19.02
CA MET A 92 14.94 -8.16 20.32
C MET A 92 16.02 -7.38 21.09
N PRO A 93 15.66 -6.46 22.02
CA PRO A 93 16.65 -5.74 22.83
C PRO A 93 17.55 -6.67 23.63
N VAL A 94 16.99 -7.80 24.06
CA VAL A 94 17.68 -8.87 24.77
C VAL A 94 17.19 -10.19 24.16
N GLY A 95 18.07 -10.91 23.47
CA GLY A 95 17.73 -12.21 22.89
C GLY A 95 18.19 -12.40 21.44
N PRO A 96 17.85 -13.55 20.83
CA PRO A 96 18.22 -13.87 19.47
C PRO A 96 17.37 -13.12 18.44
N TRP A 97 17.80 -13.19 17.18
CA TRP A 97 16.97 -12.84 16.03
C TRP A 97 15.74 -13.75 15.97
N VAL A 98 14.57 -13.15 15.73
CA VAL A 98 13.31 -13.86 15.52
C VAL A 98 12.96 -13.75 14.03
N PRO A 99 12.88 -14.86 13.28
CA PRO A 99 12.42 -14.84 11.89
C PRO A 99 10.99 -14.30 11.79
N VAL A 100 10.70 -13.58 10.72
CA VAL A 100 9.35 -13.10 10.41
C VAL A 100 9.03 -13.41 8.94
N PRO A 101 7.82 -13.89 8.63
CA PRO A 101 6.69 -14.22 9.52
C PRO A 101 6.85 -15.58 10.22
N PRO A 102 5.96 -15.94 11.16
CA PRO A 102 5.79 -17.34 11.56
C PRO A 102 5.33 -18.24 10.41
N ALA A 103 5.58 -19.55 10.51
CA ALA A 103 5.15 -20.54 9.53
C ALA A 103 3.61 -20.65 9.42
N GLY A 104 3.10 -21.01 8.23
CA GLY A 104 1.67 -21.29 8.00
C GLY A 104 0.94 -20.32 7.07
N ASP A 105 1.62 -19.32 6.52
CA ASP A 105 1.05 -18.34 5.58
C ASP A 105 0.50 -19.00 4.31
N ASP A 106 -0.69 -18.56 3.88
CA ASP A 106 -1.20 -18.87 2.56
C ASP A 106 -0.64 -17.92 1.48
N LEU A 107 -1.09 -18.06 0.23
CA LEU A 107 -0.60 -17.24 -0.88
C LEU A 107 -0.82 -15.73 -0.63
N VAL A 108 -1.95 -15.33 -0.04
CA VAL A 108 -2.26 -13.92 0.20
C VAL A 108 -1.33 -13.34 1.25
N ASP A 109 -1.12 -14.07 2.34
CA ASP A 109 -0.24 -13.63 3.43
C ASP A 109 1.23 -13.55 2.95
N ARG A 110 1.68 -14.56 2.19
CA ARG A 110 3.01 -14.53 1.55
C ARG A 110 3.16 -13.37 0.58
N PHE A 111 2.14 -13.11 -0.25
CA PHE A 111 2.13 -11.99 -1.19
C PHE A 111 2.27 -10.64 -0.47
N LEU A 112 1.45 -10.37 0.55
CA LEU A 112 1.46 -9.08 1.24
C LEU A 112 2.81 -8.76 1.88
N ARG A 113 3.47 -9.77 2.48
CA ARG A 113 4.80 -9.57 3.05
C ARG A 113 5.88 -9.36 2.00
N LEU A 114 5.85 -10.13 0.92
CA LEU A 114 6.81 -9.97 -0.17
C LEU A 114 6.60 -8.63 -0.88
N ALA A 115 5.35 -8.17 -0.99
CA ALA A 115 5.06 -6.82 -1.48
C ALA A 115 5.60 -5.72 -0.55
N ALA A 116 5.48 -5.89 0.78
CA ALA A 116 6.07 -4.96 1.74
C ALA A 116 7.61 -4.91 1.63
N ARG A 117 8.24 -6.08 1.45
CA ARG A 117 9.70 -6.20 1.21
C ARG A 117 10.10 -5.56 -0.11
N ALA A 118 9.41 -5.88 -1.20
CA ALA A 118 9.66 -5.32 -2.52
C ALA A 118 9.53 -3.79 -2.49
N GLY A 119 8.48 -3.24 -1.88
CA GLY A 119 8.31 -1.79 -1.76
C GLY A 119 9.38 -1.10 -0.92
N LEU A 120 9.84 -1.74 0.17
CA LEU A 120 10.95 -1.23 0.97
C LEU A 120 12.24 -1.16 0.15
N LEU A 121 12.60 -2.24 -0.55
CA LEU A 121 13.83 -2.31 -1.34
C LEU A 121 13.76 -1.40 -2.58
N ALA A 122 12.63 -1.37 -3.28
CA ALA A 122 12.37 -0.45 -4.39
C ALA A 122 12.55 1.01 -3.96
N SER A 123 12.00 1.39 -2.80
CA SER A 123 12.18 2.75 -2.25
C SER A 123 13.65 3.09 -1.99
N GLY A 124 14.45 2.14 -1.49
CA GLY A 124 15.89 2.32 -1.29
C GLY A 124 16.65 2.49 -2.60
N THR A 125 16.36 1.63 -3.58
CA THR A 125 16.99 1.64 -4.90
C THR A 125 16.65 2.91 -5.69
N ILE A 126 15.40 3.35 -5.66
CA ILE A 126 14.97 4.60 -6.31
C ILE A 126 15.66 5.80 -5.68
N GLY A 127 15.78 5.82 -4.35
CA GLY A 127 16.53 6.86 -3.63
C GLY A 127 18.01 6.90 -4.03
N ALA A 128 18.65 5.74 -4.20
CA ALA A 128 20.05 5.64 -4.64
C ALA A 128 20.26 6.03 -6.11
N ALA A 129 19.26 5.81 -6.96
CA ALA A 129 19.28 6.14 -8.39
C ALA A 129 18.82 7.58 -8.69
N ALA A 130 18.47 8.38 -7.67
CA ALA A 130 18.05 9.76 -7.82
C ALA A 130 19.17 10.60 -8.49
N GLY A 131 18.94 11.00 -9.74
CA GLY A 131 19.92 11.71 -10.59
C GLY A 131 20.46 10.91 -11.77
N GLY A 132 19.97 9.68 -11.99
CA GLY A 132 20.26 8.88 -13.17
C GLY A 132 19.68 9.44 -14.48
N PRO A 133 20.08 8.89 -15.65
CA PRO A 133 19.59 9.31 -16.96
C PRO A 133 18.08 9.16 -17.09
N VAL A 134 17.49 10.09 -17.85
CA VAL A 134 16.04 10.17 -18.10
C VAL A 134 15.74 9.88 -19.56
N SER A 135 14.82 8.96 -19.81
CA SER A 135 14.32 8.60 -21.14
C SER A 135 12.81 8.78 -21.22
N ARG A 136 12.24 8.81 -22.43
CA ARG A 136 10.78 8.90 -22.65
C ARG A 136 10.27 7.64 -23.34
N LYS A 137 9.19 7.06 -22.84
CA LYS A 137 8.49 5.93 -23.46
C LYS A 137 7.63 6.42 -24.65
N PRO A 138 7.19 5.54 -25.56
CA PRO A 138 6.40 5.91 -26.74
C PRO A 138 5.08 6.63 -26.46
N ASP A 139 4.47 6.39 -25.30
CA ASP A 139 3.24 7.04 -24.83
C ASP A 139 3.48 8.44 -24.22
N GLY A 140 4.73 8.88 -24.13
CA GLY A 140 5.13 10.18 -23.59
C GLY A 140 5.44 10.18 -22.09
N SER A 141 5.22 9.07 -21.39
CA SER A 141 5.67 8.86 -20.01
C SER A 141 7.21 8.86 -19.93
N VAL A 142 7.73 9.08 -18.72
CA VAL A 142 9.16 9.17 -18.47
C VAL A 142 9.61 7.87 -17.81
N SER A 143 10.74 7.32 -18.26
CA SER A 143 11.40 6.16 -17.66
C SER A 143 12.81 6.55 -17.25
N ILE A 144 13.23 6.12 -16.07
CA ILE A 144 14.57 6.34 -15.53
C ILE A 144 15.20 5.02 -15.07
N ASP A 145 16.53 5.02 -14.92
CA ASP A 145 17.26 3.85 -14.39
C ASP A 145 16.71 3.36 -13.03
N ALA A 146 16.06 4.25 -12.28
CA ALA A 146 15.39 3.93 -11.02
C ALA A 146 14.20 2.98 -11.21
N ASP A 147 13.38 3.15 -12.27
CA ASP A 147 12.24 2.28 -12.59
C ASP A 147 12.75 0.85 -12.85
N ALA A 148 13.72 0.71 -13.74
CA ALA A 148 14.30 -0.58 -14.09
C ALA A 148 15.01 -1.26 -12.91
N ALA A 149 15.60 -0.49 -12.00
CA ALA A 149 16.25 -1.04 -10.82
C ALA A 149 15.23 -1.49 -9.77
N ALA A 150 14.14 -0.75 -9.57
CA ALA A 150 13.04 -1.15 -8.71
C ALA A 150 12.28 -2.36 -9.26
N ASP A 151 12.07 -2.43 -10.58
CA ASP A 151 11.47 -3.57 -11.27
C ASP A 151 12.26 -4.87 -11.07
N ARG A 152 13.59 -4.82 -11.24
CA ARG A 152 14.48 -5.97 -10.98
C ARG A 152 14.35 -6.47 -9.55
N VAL A 153 14.41 -5.55 -8.58
CA VAL A 153 14.29 -5.87 -7.16
C VAL A 153 12.93 -6.50 -6.86
N ALA A 154 11.84 -5.95 -7.38
CA ALA A 154 10.51 -6.51 -7.19
C ALA A 154 10.39 -7.91 -7.81
N THR A 155 10.93 -8.10 -9.01
CA THR A 155 10.96 -9.40 -9.70
C THR A 155 11.73 -10.44 -8.89
N GLU A 156 12.91 -10.10 -8.36
CA GLU A 156 13.72 -11.00 -7.53
C GLU A 156 12.99 -11.40 -6.25
N VAL A 157 12.33 -10.44 -5.57
CA VAL A 157 11.56 -10.71 -4.35
C VAL A 157 10.34 -11.60 -4.64
N PHE A 158 9.59 -11.30 -5.70
CA PHE A 158 8.39 -12.06 -6.04
C PHE A 158 8.69 -13.42 -6.68
N ALA A 159 9.91 -13.69 -7.14
CA ALA A 159 10.32 -15.03 -7.58
C ALA A 159 10.24 -16.09 -6.47
N GLU A 160 10.16 -15.68 -5.19
CA GLU A 160 9.85 -16.56 -4.07
C GLU A 160 8.39 -17.10 -4.12
N LEU A 161 7.51 -16.44 -4.86
CA LEU A 161 6.17 -16.92 -5.19
C LEU A 161 6.25 -17.63 -6.54
N ASP A 162 5.77 -18.87 -6.58
CA ASP A 162 5.56 -19.61 -7.84
C ASP A 162 4.28 -19.08 -8.53
N VAL A 163 4.26 -17.77 -8.79
CA VAL A 163 3.15 -17.00 -9.32
C VAL A 163 3.70 -16.06 -10.39
N ALA A 164 3.07 -16.04 -11.55
CA ALA A 164 3.55 -15.23 -12.65
C ALA A 164 3.40 -13.73 -12.35
N LEU A 165 4.39 -12.94 -12.78
CA LEU A 165 4.49 -11.52 -12.50
C LEU A 165 4.34 -10.72 -13.79
N LEU A 166 3.54 -9.68 -13.72
CA LEU A 166 3.36 -8.64 -14.72
C LEU A 166 3.94 -7.34 -14.13
N SER A 167 4.75 -6.61 -14.88
CA SER A 167 5.11 -5.25 -14.52
C SER A 167 4.95 -4.32 -15.71
N GLU A 168 5.01 -3.02 -15.45
CA GLU A 168 5.05 -2.02 -16.52
C GLU A 168 6.20 -2.29 -17.52
N GLU A 169 7.36 -2.74 -17.01
CA GLU A 169 8.56 -2.99 -17.80
C GLU A 169 8.62 -4.43 -18.39
N HIS A 170 7.88 -5.37 -17.81
CA HIS A 170 7.89 -6.77 -18.22
C HIS A 170 6.47 -7.33 -18.36
N ALA A 171 6.08 -7.63 -19.60
CA ALA A 171 4.86 -8.36 -19.89
C ALA A 171 5.17 -9.82 -20.29
N ASP A 172 4.45 -10.78 -19.70
CA ASP A 172 4.46 -12.17 -20.14
C ASP A 172 3.21 -12.48 -20.98
N PRO A 173 3.34 -12.66 -22.31
CA PRO A 173 2.22 -13.01 -23.17
C PRO A 173 1.53 -14.34 -22.81
N ALA A 174 2.19 -15.23 -22.05
CA ALA A 174 1.61 -16.48 -21.58
C ALA A 174 0.55 -16.25 -20.49
N LEU A 175 0.64 -15.16 -19.70
CA LEU A 175 -0.35 -14.80 -18.68
C LEU A 175 -1.75 -14.63 -19.24
N ALA A 176 -1.86 -14.04 -20.44
CA ALA A 176 -3.15 -13.80 -21.10
C ALA A 176 -3.94 -15.08 -21.45
N ARG A 177 -3.33 -16.27 -21.29
CA ARG A 177 -3.91 -17.57 -21.61
C ARG A 177 -4.13 -18.46 -20.38
N SER A 178 -3.91 -17.92 -19.18
CA SER A 178 -3.97 -18.66 -17.92
C SER A 178 -5.04 -18.12 -16.99
N ASP A 179 -5.76 -19.01 -16.31
CA ASP A 179 -6.65 -18.67 -15.19
C ASP A 179 -5.93 -18.69 -13.83
N ALA A 180 -4.62 -18.98 -13.82
CA ALA A 180 -3.82 -18.99 -12.60
C ALA A 180 -3.75 -17.59 -11.98
N PRO A 181 -3.55 -17.49 -10.65
CA PRO A 181 -3.22 -16.22 -10.03
C PRO A 181 -1.98 -15.59 -10.65
N TRP A 182 -1.95 -14.27 -10.67
CA TRP A 182 -0.81 -13.49 -11.16
C TRP A 182 -0.63 -12.23 -10.31
N ILE A 183 0.59 -11.75 -10.26
CA ILE A 183 0.98 -10.53 -9.57
C ILE A 183 1.16 -9.45 -10.62
N VAL A 184 0.77 -8.23 -10.27
CA VAL A 184 1.07 -7.04 -11.06
C VAL A 184 1.72 -5.98 -10.22
N VAL A 185 2.78 -5.38 -10.75
CA VAL A 185 3.61 -4.41 -10.05
C VAL A 185 3.76 -3.15 -10.89
N ASP A 186 3.59 -2.00 -10.25
CA ASP A 186 4.16 -0.73 -10.67
C ASP A 186 5.29 -0.37 -9.68
N PRO A 187 6.56 -0.44 -10.11
CA PRO A 187 7.69 -0.16 -9.24
C PRO A 187 7.78 1.32 -8.82
N LEU A 188 7.21 2.24 -9.61
CA LEU A 188 7.24 3.68 -9.37
C LEU A 188 6.06 4.38 -10.09
N ASP A 189 4.88 4.31 -9.48
CA ASP A 189 3.74 5.14 -9.85
C ASP A 189 4.05 6.60 -9.48
N GLY A 190 3.74 7.51 -10.40
CA GLY A 190 4.05 8.93 -10.26
C GLY A 190 5.51 9.27 -10.56
N THR A 191 6.14 8.65 -11.56
CA THR A 191 7.51 8.99 -12.02
C THR A 191 7.69 10.50 -12.27
N GLY A 192 6.68 11.16 -12.86
CA GLY A 192 6.71 12.61 -13.07
C GLY A 192 6.76 13.43 -11.77
N ASN A 193 6.05 12.97 -10.74
CA ASN A 193 6.08 13.55 -9.40
C ASN A 193 7.45 13.36 -8.74
N PHE A 194 8.01 12.15 -8.82
CA PHE A 194 9.35 11.84 -8.32
C PHE A 194 10.41 12.76 -8.93
N LEU A 195 10.42 12.89 -10.25
CA LEU A 195 11.37 13.74 -10.98
C LEU A 195 11.22 15.22 -10.66
N ALA A 196 10.01 15.68 -10.39
CA ALA A 196 9.74 17.05 -9.99
C ALA A 196 10.03 17.31 -8.49
N GLY A 197 10.27 16.26 -7.69
CA GLY A 197 10.33 16.36 -6.23
C GLY A 197 9.00 16.76 -5.59
N LEU A 198 7.88 16.44 -6.25
CA LEU A 198 6.52 16.80 -5.84
C LEU A 198 5.77 15.54 -5.38
N PRO A 199 5.70 15.24 -4.07
CA PRO A 199 5.03 14.03 -3.60
C PRO A 199 3.52 14.05 -3.89
N PRO A 200 2.88 12.86 -4.04
CA PRO A 200 3.43 11.53 -3.75
C PRO A 200 3.96 10.78 -5.00
N TRP A 201 4.74 9.73 -4.76
CA TRP A 201 5.11 8.68 -5.72
C TRP A 201 5.16 7.35 -4.96
N ALA A 202 4.84 6.23 -5.61
CA ALA A 202 4.54 5.01 -4.89
C ALA A 202 5.03 3.73 -5.57
N PHE A 203 5.34 2.74 -4.75
CA PHE A 203 5.40 1.34 -5.16
C PHE A 203 3.99 0.74 -5.03
N SER A 204 3.53 0.00 -6.03
CA SER A 204 2.21 -0.64 -6.05
C SER A 204 2.33 -2.09 -6.48
N ALA A 205 1.69 -3.00 -5.75
CA ALA A 205 1.61 -4.41 -6.12
C ALA A 205 0.23 -4.99 -5.82
N GLY A 206 -0.36 -5.70 -6.78
CA GLY A 206 -1.64 -6.40 -6.65
C GLY A 206 -1.51 -7.89 -6.98
N LEU A 207 -2.24 -8.73 -6.23
CA LEU A 207 -2.44 -10.14 -6.55
C LEU A 207 -3.83 -10.31 -7.15
N VAL A 208 -3.90 -10.87 -8.35
CA VAL A 208 -5.13 -11.05 -9.12
C VAL A 208 -5.40 -12.55 -9.31
N ALA A 209 -6.65 -12.97 -9.12
CA ALA A 209 -7.10 -14.33 -9.38
C ALA A 209 -8.52 -14.31 -9.98
N GLY A 210 -8.74 -15.07 -11.05
CA GLY A 210 -10.05 -15.11 -11.73
C GLY A 210 -10.52 -13.74 -12.21
N GLY A 211 -9.60 -12.88 -12.64
CA GLY A 211 -9.88 -11.50 -13.07
C GLY A 211 -10.22 -10.52 -11.94
N ARG A 212 -10.14 -10.92 -10.67
CA ARG A 212 -10.42 -10.06 -9.52
C ARG A 212 -9.17 -9.84 -8.68
N VAL A 213 -8.96 -8.62 -8.20
CA VAL A 213 -7.88 -8.36 -7.24
C VAL A 213 -8.26 -8.96 -5.90
N VAL A 214 -7.42 -9.85 -5.38
CA VAL A 214 -7.65 -10.55 -4.12
C VAL A 214 -6.84 -9.97 -2.97
N ALA A 215 -5.69 -9.35 -3.26
CA ALA A 215 -4.86 -8.67 -2.28
C ALA A 215 -4.06 -7.55 -2.94
N GLY A 216 -3.67 -6.54 -2.17
CA GLY A 216 -2.89 -5.42 -2.68
C GLY A 216 -2.07 -4.72 -1.59
N PHE A 217 -0.98 -4.12 -2.04
CA PHE A 217 -0.06 -3.33 -1.23
C PHE A 217 0.35 -2.08 -2.00
N VAL A 218 0.40 -0.94 -1.32
CA VAL A 218 0.89 0.33 -1.85
C VAL A 218 1.76 1.01 -0.81
N MET A 219 2.93 1.51 -1.21
CA MET A 219 3.81 2.33 -0.37
C MET A 219 4.02 3.67 -1.04
N ASP A 220 3.53 4.75 -0.42
CA ASP A 220 3.93 6.12 -0.75
C ASP A 220 5.38 6.29 -0.28
N MET A 221 6.31 6.20 -1.22
CA MET A 221 7.75 6.17 -0.94
C MET A 221 8.27 7.54 -0.49
N ALA A 222 7.53 8.63 -0.77
CA ALA A 222 7.89 9.96 -0.32
C ALA A 222 7.62 10.16 1.19
N SER A 223 6.49 9.63 1.68
CA SER A 223 6.09 9.78 3.09
C SER A 223 6.37 8.55 3.97
N GLY A 224 6.60 7.40 3.34
CA GLY A 224 6.72 6.10 4.01
C GLY A 224 5.38 5.47 4.41
N ARG A 225 4.24 6.10 4.09
CA ARG A 225 2.90 5.55 4.33
C ARG A 225 2.71 4.27 3.53
N ARG A 226 2.11 3.28 4.15
CA ARG A 226 1.85 1.97 3.54
C ARG A 226 0.40 1.58 3.71
N TRP A 227 -0.20 1.08 2.65
CA TRP A 227 -1.51 0.47 2.64
C TRP A 227 -1.37 -0.99 2.25
N SER A 228 -2.12 -1.85 2.91
CA SER A 228 -2.23 -3.26 2.58
C SER A 228 -3.67 -3.72 2.78
N GLY A 229 -4.12 -4.68 2.00
CA GLY A 229 -5.46 -5.24 2.19
C GLY A 229 -5.71 -6.46 1.33
N ALA A 230 -6.68 -7.25 1.75
CA ALA A 230 -7.14 -8.41 0.99
C ALA A 230 -8.64 -8.61 1.15
N ALA A 231 -9.29 -9.00 0.06
CA ALA A 231 -10.73 -9.21 0.00
C ALA A 231 -11.15 -10.23 1.09
N GLY A 232 -12.12 -9.84 1.91
CA GLY A 232 -12.61 -10.66 3.03
C GLY A 232 -11.68 -10.73 4.26
N ARG A 233 -10.49 -10.10 4.25
CA ARG A 233 -9.55 -10.06 5.38
C ARG A 233 -9.46 -8.71 6.08
N GLY A 234 -9.83 -7.64 5.38
CA GLY A 234 -9.66 -6.27 5.85
C GLY A 234 -8.57 -5.52 5.09
N ALA A 235 -8.40 -4.25 5.45
CA ALA A 235 -7.31 -3.42 4.97
C ALA A 235 -6.77 -2.53 6.09
N TRP A 236 -5.52 -2.12 5.94
CA TRP A 236 -4.78 -1.34 6.91
C TRP A 236 -3.98 -0.24 6.24
N ARG A 237 -3.80 0.87 6.98
CA ARG A 237 -2.79 1.88 6.71
C ARG A 237 -1.85 1.95 7.89
N ASP A 238 -0.57 1.73 7.66
CA ASP A 238 0.47 1.68 8.70
C ASP A 238 0.10 0.74 9.86
N GLY A 239 -0.46 -0.43 9.53
CA GLY A 239 -0.93 -1.44 10.47
C GLY A 239 -2.26 -1.12 11.17
N ARG A 240 -2.85 0.06 10.95
CA ARG A 240 -4.14 0.45 11.54
C ARG A 240 -5.30 0.13 10.59
N PRO A 241 -6.39 -0.50 11.08
CA PRO A 241 -7.54 -0.81 10.23
C PRO A 241 -8.13 0.44 9.57
N ILE A 242 -8.48 0.32 8.30
CA ILE A 242 -9.09 1.38 7.52
C ILE A 242 -10.43 0.95 6.94
N ARG A 243 -11.24 1.93 6.54
CA ARG A 243 -12.48 1.71 5.82
C ARG A 243 -12.83 2.95 4.98
N PRO A 244 -13.39 2.77 3.77
CA PRO A 244 -13.92 3.87 3.00
C PRO A 244 -15.06 4.56 3.73
N ARG A 245 -15.29 5.84 3.43
CA ARG A 245 -16.37 6.63 4.04
C ARG A 245 -16.95 7.61 3.03
N PRO A 246 -18.26 7.88 3.09
CA PRO A 246 -18.85 8.98 2.34
C PRO A 246 -18.18 10.31 2.66
N GLY A 247 -18.17 11.23 1.70
CA GLY A 247 -17.55 12.54 1.86
C GLY A 247 -17.66 13.39 0.60
N SER A 248 -17.09 14.58 0.64
CA SER A 248 -17.15 15.55 -0.47
C SER A 248 -15.80 15.77 -1.15
N THR A 249 -14.83 14.90 -0.91
CA THR A 249 -13.51 14.93 -1.56
C THR A 249 -13.50 13.91 -2.68
N THR A 250 -13.32 14.40 -3.90
CA THR A 250 -13.07 13.60 -5.08
C THR A 250 -11.59 13.67 -5.42
N VAL A 251 -11.03 12.54 -5.81
CA VAL A 251 -9.69 12.44 -6.37
C VAL A 251 -9.83 11.98 -7.81
N VAL A 252 -9.02 12.49 -8.73
CA VAL A 252 -9.03 12.08 -10.14
C VAL A 252 -7.60 11.99 -10.64
N PRO A 253 -7.31 11.14 -11.65
CA PRO A 253 -5.96 11.04 -12.18
C PRO A 253 -5.55 12.34 -12.91
N THR A 254 -4.31 12.43 -13.36
CA THR A 254 -3.81 13.60 -14.10
C THR A 254 -4.53 13.74 -15.46
N PRO A 255 -5.02 14.94 -15.82
CA PRO A 255 -5.68 15.14 -17.12
C PRO A 255 -4.68 15.19 -18.25
N PRO A 256 -5.06 14.71 -19.46
CA PRO A 256 -4.23 14.90 -20.63
C PRO A 256 -4.05 16.41 -20.92
N PRO A 257 -2.95 16.81 -21.58
CA PRO A 257 -2.69 18.21 -21.90
C PRO A 257 -3.87 18.88 -22.61
N GLY A 258 -4.32 20.02 -22.08
CA GLY A 258 -5.43 20.79 -22.63
C GLY A 258 -6.83 20.37 -22.17
N ALA A 259 -6.96 19.29 -21.38
CA ALA A 259 -8.23 18.89 -20.79
C ALA A 259 -8.49 19.58 -19.44
N ALA A 260 -9.76 19.83 -19.14
CA ALA A 260 -10.19 20.30 -17.82
C ALA A 260 -10.55 19.11 -16.93
N ALA A 261 -10.32 19.24 -15.62
CA ALA A 261 -10.79 18.29 -14.62
C ALA A 261 -12.03 18.90 -13.92
N PRO A 262 -13.25 18.49 -14.29
CA PRO A 262 -14.46 19.03 -13.67
C PRO A 262 -14.54 18.61 -12.20
N VAL A 263 -15.16 19.46 -11.37
CA VAL A 263 -15.55 19.08 -10.00
C VAL A 263 -16.95 18.47 -10.09
N PRO A 264 -17.13 17.17 -9.77
CA PRO A 264 -18.44 16.54 -9.86
C PRO A 264 -19.47 17.19 -8.93
N GLU A 265 -20.75 17.09 -9.31
CA GLU A 265 -21.84 17.54 -8.44
C GLU A 265 -21.81 16.78 -7.11
N GLY A 266 -21.97 17.51 -5.99
CA GLY A 266 -21.85 16.96 -4.63
C GLY A 266 -20.42 16.99 -4.06
N SER A 267 -19.40 17.20 -4.89
CA SER A 267 -18.02 17.38 -4.43
C SER A 267 -17.74 18.83 -4.05
N ARG A 268 -16.93 19.01 -3.00
CA ARG A 268 -16.45 20.33 -2.53
C ARG A 268 -14.95 20.50 -2.70
N ARG A 269 -14.23 19.40 -2.87
CA ARG A 269 -12.78 19.36 -2.98
C ARG A 269 -12.42 18.39 -4.10
N LEU A 270 -11.59 18.86 -5.03
CA LEU A 270 -10.95 18.03 -6.03
C LEU A 270 -9.46 17.91 -5.70
N ARG A 271 -8.92 16.71 -5.82
CA ARG A 271 -7.48 16.45 -5.72
C ARG A 271 -7.02 15.74 -6.99
N ILE A 272 -5.85 16.14 -7.46
CA ILE A 272 -5.10 15.51 -8.53
C ILE A 272 -3.70 15.40 -7.95
N THR A 273 -3.31 14.21 -7.48
CA THR A 273 -2.00 14.07 -6.85
C THR A 273 -0.94 13.72 -7.87
N GLY A 274 -1.30 13.06 -8.97
CA GLY A 274 -0.36 12.58 -9.98
C GLY A 274 0.22 11.19 -9.68
N CYS A 275 -0.39 10.44 -8.76
CA CYS A 275 -0.02 9.09 -8.36
C CYS A 275 -1.30 8.29 -8.11
N THR A 276 -1.71 7.48 -9.07
CA THR A 276 -3.02 6.81 -9.06
C THR A 276 -3.16 5.80 -7.94
N ALA A 277 -2.09 5.05 -7.63
CA ALA A 277 -2.08 4.07 -6.55
C ALA A 277 -2.36 4.75 -5.19
N VAL A 278 -1.77 5.91 -4.93
CA VAL A 278 -2.05 6.68 -3.71
C VAL A 278 -3.46 7.26 -3.75
N ASP A 279 -3.90 7.80 -4.88
CA ASP A 279 -5.25 8.36 -5.03
C ASP A 279 -6.35 7.37 -4.67
N LEU A 280 -6.23 6.13 -5.16
CA LEU A 280 -7.15 5.04 -4.84
C LEU A 280 -7.03 4.61 -3.36
N CYS A 281 -5.83 4.59 -2.79
CA CYS A 281 -5.64 4.31 -1.37
C CYS A 281 -6.27 5.37 -0.45
N LEU A 282 -6.34 6.63 -0.89
CA LEU A 282 -7.08 7.68 -0.17
C LEU A 282 -8.58 7.40 -0.14
N VAL A 283 -9.15 6.74 -1.16
CA VAL A 283 -10.53 6.25 -1.11
C VAL A 283 -10.64 5.10 -0.11
N ALA A 284 -9.72 4.13 -0.20
CA ALA A 284 -9.71 2.96 0.69
C ALA A 284 -9.62 3.34 2.18
N ASP A 285 -8.85 4.38 2.52
CA ASP A 285 -8.70 4.84 3.89
C ASP A 285 -9.75 5.87 4.36
N GLY A 286 -10.65 6.26 3.46
CA GLY A 286 -11.73 7.20 3.73
C GLY A 286 -11.28 8.67 3.78
N SER A 287 -10.06 9.00 3.37
CA SER A 287 -9.61 10.39 3.17
C SER A 287 -10.29 11.05 1.96
N ALA A 288 -10.65 10.24 0.97
CA ALA A 288 -11.46 10.60 -0.18
C ALA A 288 -12.73 9.73 -0.23
N ALA A 289 -13.79 10.27 -0.82
CA ALA A 289 -15.04 9.55 -0.97
C ALA A 289 -15.08 8.74 -2.28
N VAL A 290 -14.41 9.25 -3.31
CA VAL A 290 -14.48 8.70 -4.66
C VAL A 290 -13.25 9.06 -5.47
N TRP A 291 -12.86 8.14 -6.33
CA TRP A 291 -11.94 8.30 -7.44
C TRP A 291 -12.64 7.89 -8.74
N HIS A 292 -12.39 8.62 -9.83
CA HIS A 292 -12.89 8.22 -11.15
C HIS A 292 -12.04 8.77 -12.29
N ASP A 293 -12.11 8.08 -13.43
CA ASP A 293 -11.51 8.51 -14.69
C ASP A 293 -12.48 8.45 -15.88
N LEU A 294 -13.79 8.44 -15.61
CA LEU A 294 -14.87 8.26 -16.60
C LEU A 294 -14.78 9.21 -17.80
N ASP A 295 -14.28 10.43 -17.59
CA ASP A 295 -14.14 11.48 -18.60
C ASP A 295 -12.75 11.50 -19.26
N ARG A 296 -11.98 10.41 -19.15
CA ARG A 296 -10.57 10.31 -19.57
C ARG A 296 -10.31 9.07 -20.42
N ALA A 297 -9.08 8.97 -20.92
CA ALA A 297 -8.63 7.86 -21.77
C ALA A 297 -8.59 6.51 -21.04
N GLY A 298 -8.50 6.54 -19.71
CA GLY A 298 -8.31 5.37 -18.85
C GLY A 298 -6.94 5.35 -18.20
N THR A 299 -6.73 4.32 -17.38
CA THR A 299 -5.55 4.08 -16.57
C THR A 299 -5.05 2.66 -16.81
N HIS A 300 -3.74 2.39 -16.66
CA HIS A 300 -3.20 1.05 -16.84
C HIS A 300 -3.45 0.14 -15.63
N VAL A 301 -3.41 -1.18 -15.87
CA VAL A 301 -3.64 -2.18 -14.82
C VAL A 301 -2.63 -2.12 -13.68
N HIS A 302 -1.37 -1.78 -13.97
CA HIS A 302 -0.29 -1.70 -12.98
C HIS A 302 -0.44 -0.49 -12.04
N ASP A 303 -0.93 0.64 -12.54
CA ASP A 303 -1.20 1.84 -11.75
C ASP A 303 -2.26 1.62 -10.65
N VAL A 304 -3.19 0.67 -10.87
CA VAL A 304 -4.41 0.54 -10.05
C VAL A 304 -4.45 -0.71 -9.20
N ALA A 305 -3.88 -1.83 -9.67
CA ALA A 305 -4.15 -3.15 -9.09
C ALA A 305 -3.81 -3.25 -7.60
N GLY A 306 -2.66 -2.72 -7.16
CA GLY A 306 -2.31 -2.73 -5.74
C GLY A 306 -3.32 -1.97 -4.88
N ALA A 307 -3.72 -0.77 -5.32
CA ALA A 307 -4.68 0.03 -4.59
C ALA A 307 -6.11 -0.53 -4.64
N LEU A 308 -6.51 -1.18 -5.74
CA LEU A 308 -7.79 -1.89 -5.83
C LEU A 308 -7.83 -3.08 -4.86
N GLY A 309 -6.71 -3.78 -4.64
CA GLY A 309 -6.63 -4.85 -3.64
C GLY A 309 -6.78 -4.33 -2.21
N VAL A 310 -6.17 -3.17 -1.91
CA VAL A 310 -6.39 -2.45 -0.65
C VAL A 310 -7.86 -2.08 -0.50
N LEU A 311 -8.47 -1.47 -1.53
CA LEU A 311 -9.86 -1.03 -1.52
C LEU A 311 -10.84 -2.20 -1.33
N ALA A 312 -10.60 -3.33 -2.00
CA ALA A 312 -11.38 -4.56 -1.84
C ALA A 312 -11.32 -5.09 -0.41
N GLY A 313 -10.13 -5.08 0.21
CA GLY A 313 -9.98 -5.42 1.63
C GLY A 313 -10.67 -4.43 2.56
N ALA A 314 -10.71 -3.16 2.21
CA ALA A 314 -11.34 -2.10 2.99
C ALA A 314 -12.89 -2.13 2.87
N GLY A 315 -13.43 -2.87 1.90
CA GLY A 315 -14.87 -2.97 1.63
C GLY A 315 -15.42 -1.88 0.72
N GLY A 316 -14.57 -1.26 -0.10
CA GLY A 316 -14.99 -0.28 -1.10
C GLY A 316 -15.57 -0.91 -2.36
N VAL A 317 -16.06 -0.05 -3.26
CA VAL A 317 -16.74 -0.45 -4.50
C VAL A 317 -15.94 0.02 -5.70
N VAL A 318 -15.86 -0.83 -6.72
CA VAL A 318 -15.23 -0.55 -8.02
C VAL A 318 -16.19 -0.95 -9.12
N LEU A 319 -16.62 0.00 -9.95
CA LEU A 319 -17.53 -0.25 -11.07
C LEU A 319 -16.95 0.27 -12.38
N GLY A 320 -17.09 -0.51 -13.44
CA GLY A 320 -16.83 -0.09 -14.80
C GLY A 320 -17.86 0.94 -15.29
N PRO A 321 -17.68 1.50 -16.51
CA PRO A 321 -18.58 2.50 -17.07
C PRO A 321 -19.99 1.97 -17.35
N ASP A 322 -20.13 0.65 -17.50
CA ASP A 322 -21.40 -0.07 -17.62
C ASP A 322 -22.11 -0.29 -16.28
N GLY A 323 -21.47 0.07 -15.16
CA GLY A 323 -22.01 -0.12 -13.81
C GLY A 323 -21.86 -1.54 -13.27
N GLU A 324 -21.05 -2.37 -13.93
CA GLU A 324 -20.72 -3.74 -13.56
C GLU A 324 -19.35 -3.84 -12.87
N ASP A 325 -19.05 -5.01 -12.30
CA ASP A 325 -17.73 -5.33 -11.74
C ASP A 325 -16.62 -5.11 -12.79
N LEU A 326 -15.47 -4.61 -12.35
CA LEU A 326 -14.30 -4.38 -13.22
C LEU A 326 -13.32 -5.59 -13.18
N PRO A 327 -13.31 -6.48 -14.19
CA PRO A 327 -12.32 -7.54 -14.27
C PRO A 327 -10.97 -7.00 -14.75
N LEU A 328 -9.89 -7.34 -14.05
CA LEU A 328 -8.53 -7.06 -14.48
C LEU A 328 -8.01 -8.15 -15.42
N ARG A 329 -7.32 -7.72 -16.47
CA ARG A 329 -6.65 -8.59 -17.44
C ARG A 329 -5.15 -8.33 -17.39
N PRO A 330 -4.30 -9.35 -17.62
CA PRO A 330 -2.86 -9.17 -17.71
C PRO A 330 -2.48 -8.54 -19.05
N ASP A 331 -2.87 -7.28 -19.24
CA ASP A 331 -2.64 -6.48 -20.44
C ASP A 331 -2.17 -5.09 -20.00
N THR A 332 -0.87 -4.82 -20.16
CA THR A 332 -0.27 -3.53 -19.78
C THR A 332 -0.58 -2.43 -20.78
N GLY A 333 -1.02 -2.75 -22.01
CA GLY A 333 -1.37 -1.75 -23.03
C GLY A 333 -2.83 -1.30 -22.98
N ALA A 334 -3.72 -2.12 -22.43
CA ALA A 334 -5.13 -1.79 -22.31
C ALA A 334 -5.37 -0.71 -21.25
N LEU A 335 -6.11 0.32 -21.63
CA LEU A 335 -6.61 1.35 -20.72
C LEU A 335 -7.94 0.91 -20.13
N ILE A 336 -8.07 1.09 -18.83
CA ILE A 336 -9.24 0.73 -18.05
C ILE A 336 -9.88 2.01 -17.52
N ARG A 337 -11.22 2.10 -17.59
CA ARG A 337 -11.98 3.21 -17.01
C ARG A 337 -12.91 2.69 -15.93
N PHE A 338 -13.03 3.41 -14.83
CA PHE A 338 -13.86 3.00 -13.70
C PHE A 338 -14.12 4.11 -12.68
N VAL A 339 -15.02 3.80 -11.74
CA VAL A 339 -15.23 4.54 -10.49
C VAL A 339 -14.82 3.65 -9.33
N ALA A 340 -14.04 4.19 -8.40
CA ALA A 340 -13.77 3.61 -7.10
C ALA A 340 -14.40 4.49 -6.02
N ALA A 341 -15.28 3.95 -5.18
CA ALA A 341 -16.03 4.74 -4.21
C ALA A 341 -16.14 4.06 -2.85
N ALA A 342 -16.56 4.85 -1.87
CA ALA A 342 -16.84 4.35 -0.52
C ALA A 342 -18.02 3.38 -0.44
N ASP A 343 -19.00 3.52 -1.34
CA ASP A 343 -20.19 2.69 -1.43
C ASP A 343 -20.80 2.70 -2.84
N ASP A 344 -21.71 1.76 -3.08
CA ASP A 344 -22.37 1.54 -4.37
C ASP A 344 -23.24 2.74 -4.79
N ASP A 345 -23.94 3.37 -3.85
CA ASP A 345 -24.77 4.56 -4.10
C ASP A 345 -23.92 5.74 -4.62
N THR A 346 -22.76 5.97 -4.02
CA THR A 346 -21.80 6.99 -4.48
C THR A 346 -21.24 6.67 -5.86
N ALA A 347 -20.86 5.41 -6.11
CA ALA A 347 -20.35 4.99 -7.42
C ALA A 347 -21.41 5.18 -8.53
N ARG A 348 -22.63 4.69 -8.30
CA ARG A 348 -23.73 4.75 -9.29
C ARG A 348 -24.21 6.17 -9.56
N ARG A 349 -24.27 7.04 -8.53
CA ARG A 349 -24.58 8.46 -8.76
C ARG A 349 -23.57 9.14 -9.67
N LEU A 350 -22.29 8.82 -9.49
CA LEU A 350 -21.24 9.40 -10.32
C LEU A 350 -21.30 8.87 -11.76
N LEU A 351 -21.52 7.58 -11.95
CA LEU A 351 -21.77 7.00 -13.28
C LEU A 351 -22.96 7.67 -13.98
N ALA A 352 -24.07 7.88 -13.27
CA ALA A 352 -25.25 8.55 -13.82
C ALA A 352 -24.99 10.01 -14.22
N ALA A 353 -24.05 10.69 -13.56
CA ALA A 353 -23.62 12.05 -13.91
C ALA A 353 -22.66 12.10 -15.12
N HIS A 354 -22.12 10.95 -15.53
CA HIS A 354 -21.19 10.79 -16.66
C HIS A 354 -21.67 9.68 -17.62
N PRO A 355 -22.80 9.87 -18.32
CA PRO A 355 -23.43 8.86 -19.17
C PRO A 355 -22.68 8.55 -20.48
#